data_AF-A0A7S3Q0P8-F1
#
_entry.id   AF-A0A7S3Q0P8-F1
#
_cell.length_a   1.000
_cell.length_b   1.000
_cell.length_c   1.000
_cell.angle_alpha   90.00
_cell.angle_beta   90.00
_cell.angle_gamma   90.00
#
_symmetry.space_group_name_H-M   'P 1'
#
loop_
_entity.id
_entity.type
_entity.pdbx_description
1 polymer ?
#
loop_
_entity_poly.entity_id
_entity_poly.type
_entity_poly.pdbx_seq_one_letter_code
_entity_poly.pdbx_strand_id
1 'polypeptide(L)'
;MGFCKAIKLCIMGIATHKAYAGQCLIGDESIMSKKAHGTSNTPVQENLRWECDGETADRICNFNRHYAESSGYWRSTRFLSEEPDETSENREVDFFDSNTGKLLFTAPKGRSFEDFVKESTKHGWPSFRDEEVNWDFVRCLPNGETVSVDGTHLGHNLPDKTGNRYCINLVSIAGRPEDEVETESNS
;
A
#
# COMPACT_ATOMS: atom_id res chain seq x y z
N MET A 1 11.98 17.85 -57.48
CA MET A 1 11.57 16.56 -56.89
C MET A 1 12.39 16.34 -55.62
N GLY A 2 11.83 16.49 -54.42
CA GLY A 2 11.35 15.37 -53.58
C GLY A 2 12.50 14.91 -52.65
N PHE A 3 12.43 14.78 -51.34
CA PHE A 3 11.32 14.52 -50.41
C PHE A 3 11.70 15.14 -49.05
N CYS A 4 10.77 15.87 -48.43
CA CYS A 4 10.85 16.26 -47.03
C CYS A 4 10.29 15.10 -46.18
N LYS A 5 11.13 14.35 -45.47
CA LYS A 5 10.66 13.33 -44.53
C LYS A 5 10.33 14.02 -43.21
N ALA A 6 9.05 14.17 -42.93
CA ALA A 6 8.54 14.59 -41.63
C ALA A 6 8.92 13.54 -40.58
N ILE A 7 9.67 13.95 -39.56
CA ILE A 7 9.93 13.17 -38.35
C ILE A 7 8.61 13.16 -37.56
N LYS A 8 7.97 11.99 -37.50
CA LYS A 8 6.80 11.76 -36.66
C LYS A 8 7.29 11.68 -35.21
N LEU A 9 7.23 12.80 -34.51
CA LEU A 9 7.44 12.86 -33.07
C LEU A 9 6.32 12.07 -32.39
N CYS A 10 6.63 10.84 -31.98
CA CYS A 10 5.71 10.02 -31.19
C CYS A 10 5.80 10.53 -29.75
N ILE A 11 4.85 11.36 -29.35
CA ILE A 11 4.68 11.76 -27.95
C ILE A 11 4.24 10.50 -27.21
N MET A 12 5.17 9.83 -26.52
CA MET A 12 4.81 8.80 -25.54
C MET A 12 4.00 9.49 -24.45
N GLY A 13 2.76 9.02 -24.27
CA GLY A 13 1.83 9.60 -23.30
C GLY A 13 2.43 9.54 -21.91
N ILE A 14 2.49 10.70 -21.26
CA ILE A 14 2.60 10.78 -19.81
C ILE A 14 1.41 9.99 -19.26
N ALA A 15 1.66 8.91 -18.53
CA ALA A 15 0.62 8.19 -17.82
C ALA A 15 -0.04 9.18 -16.85
N THR A 16 -1.20 9.69 -17.22
CA THR A 16 -1.99 10.55 -16.36
C THR A 16 -2.46 9.71 -15.20
N HIS A 17 -1.91 9.93 -14.00
CA HIS A 17 -2.45 9.40 -12.76
C HIS A 17 -3.96 9.65 -12.74
N LYS A 18 -4.73 8.58 -12.88
CA LYS A 18 -6.18 8.66 -12.86
C LYS A 18 -6.57 9.08 -11.44
N ALA A 19 -7.15 10.26 -11.30
CA ALA A 19 -7.60 10.76 -10.01
C ALA A 19 -8.77 9.90 -9.51
N TYR A 20 -8.51 8.97 -8.59
CA TYR A 20 -9.50 8.10 -7.95
C TYR A 20 -10.12 8.76 -6.71
N ALA A 21 -10.33 10.08 -6.73
CA ALA A 21 -10.88 10.81 -5.60
C ALA A 21 -12.32 10.35 -5.29
N GLY A 22 -12.49 9.58 -4.20
CA GLY A 22 -13.77 9.15 -3.66
C GLY A 22 -14.25 7.74 -4.05
N GLN A 23 -13.40 6.87 -4.61
CA GLN A 23 -13.80 5.51 -4.96
C GLN A 23 -12.96 4.44 -4.28
N CYS A 24 -13.53 3.86 -3.22
CA CYS A 24 -13.21 2.53 -2.77
C CYS A 24 -13.42 1.53 -3.93
N LEU A 25 -12.33 0.99 -4.49
CA LEU A 25 -12.43 0.03 -5.60
C LEU A 25 -12.68 -1.38 -5.08
N ILE A 26 -13.86 -1.92 -5.42
CA ILE A 26 -14.24 -3.27 -5.05
C ILE A 26 -13.50 -4.30 -5.91
N GLY A 27 -12.80 -5.21 -5.25
CA GLY A 27 -12.14 -6.37 -5.86
C GLY A 27 -13.01 -7.63 -5.80
N ASP A 28 -12.64 -8.61 -6.62
CA ASP A 28 -13.26 -9.94 -6.58
C ASP A 28 -12.66 -10.79 -5.45
N GLU A 29 -13.47 -11.64 -4.81
CA GLU A 29 -13.01 -12.53 -3.74
C GLU A 29 -11.88 -13.48 -4.18
N SER A 30 -11.77 -13.78 -5.48
CA SER A 30 -10.69 -14.60 -6.04
C SER A 30 -9.29 -14.00 -5.88
N ILE A 31 -9.16 -12.69 -5.63
CA ILE A 31 -7.88 -12.06 -5.29
C ILE A 31 -7.25 -12.75 -4.08
N MET A 32 -8.07 -13.20 -3.12
CA MET A 32 -7.62 -13.86 -1.90
C MET A 32 -7.78 -15.39 -1.96
N SER A 33 -7.92 -15.95 -3.16
CA SER A 33 -7.88 -17.40 -3.36
C SER A 33 -6.50 -17.96 -2.99
N LYS A 34 -6.47 -19.25 -2.63
CA LYS A 34 -5.21 -19.93 -2.25
C LYS A 34 -4.22 -19.90 -3.42
N LYS A 35 -2.99 -19.48 -3.13
CA LYS A 35 -1.85 -19.42 -4.05
C LYS A 35 -0.69 -20.26 -3.51
N ALA A 36 0.53 -20.02 -4.01
CA ALA A 36 1.72 -20.76 -3.62
C ALA A 36 2.07 -20.60 -2.12
N HIS A 37 1.81 -19.42 -1.54
CA HIS A 37 2.09 -19.11 -0.14
C HIS A 37 0.87 -18.44 0.51
N GLY A 38 -0.06 -19.27 1.00
CA GLY A 38 -1.31 -18.78 1.58
C GLY A 38 -2.20 -18.12 0.53
N THR A 39 -2.50 -16.85 0.68
CA THR A 39 -3.24 -16.04 -0.30
C THR A 39 -2.34 -15.29 -1.28
N SER A 40 -1.02 -15.37 -1.16
CA SER A 40 -0.04 -14.70 -2.03
C SER A 40 0.85 -15.70 -2.77
N ASN A 41 1.56 -15.25 -3.82
CA ASN A 41 2.52 -16.13 -4.53
C ASN A 41 3.89 -16.22 -3.84
N THR A 42 4.22 -15.25 -2.99
CA THR A 42 5.51 -15.10 -2.31
C THR A 42 5.28 -14.86 -0.82
N PRO A 43 6.19 -15.28 0.08
CA PRO A 43 6.18 -14.81 1.48
C PRO A 43 6.47 -13.31 1.57
N VAL A 44 6.37 -12.77 2.79
CA VAL A 44 6.86 -11.42 3.11
C VAL A 44 8.37 -11.31 2.89
N GLN A 45 8.85 -10.10 2.55
CA GLN A 45 10.27 -9.77 2.45
C GLN A 45 10.97 -10.00 3.80
N GLU A 46 12.22 -10.46 3.76
CA GLU A 46 12.99 -10.76 4.99
C GLU A 46 13.39 -9.50 5.77
N ASN A 47 13.54 -8.36 5.09
CA ASN A 47 14.10 -7.12 5.64
C ASN A 47 13.06 -5.99 5.75
N LEU A 48 11.90 -6.29 6.34
CA LEU A 48 10.84 -5.30 6.56
C LEU A 48 11.34 -4.03 7.25
N ARG A 49 10.73 -2.89 6.91
CA ARG A 49 11.00 -1.59 7.55
C ARG A 49 10.52 -1.61 9.00
N TRP A 50 11.03 -0.63 9.74
CA TRP A 50 10.61 -0.31 11.10
C TRP A 50 10.75 -1.43 12.14
N GLU A 51 11.57 -2.44 11.88
CA GLU A 51 11.71 -3.62 12.76
C GLU A 51 10.38 -4.37 12.95
N CYS A 52 9.52 -4.40 11.93
CA CYS A 52 8.33 -5.25 11.94
C CYS A 52 8.71 -6.75 12.04
N ASP A 53 7.93 -7.49 12.80
CA ASP A 53 8.15 -8.92 13.08
C ASP A 53 7.75 -9.79 11.89
N GLY A 54 8.72 -10.49 11.31
CA GLY A 54 8.53 -11.27 10.09
C GLY A 54 7.54 -12.43 10.24
N GLU A 55 7.49 -13.10 11.40
CA GLU A 55 6.55 -14.21 11.63
C GLU A 55 5.11 -13.70 11.72
N THR A 56 4.90 -12.62 12.47
CA THR A 56 3.61 -11.93 12.53
C THR A 56 3.20 -11.42 11.16
N ALA A 57 4.12 -10.81 10.41
CA ALA A 57 3.87 -10.32 9.06
C ALA A 57 3.42 -11.47 8.15
N ASP A 58 4.16 -12.58 8.10
CA ASP A 58 3.85 -13.69 7.21
C ASP A 58 2.48 -14.32 7.52
N ARG A 59 2.19 -14.52 8.82
CA ARG A 59 0.90 -15.02 9.26
C ARG A 59 -0.25 -14.09 8.89
N ILE A 60 -0.09 -12.78 9.15
CA ILE A 60 -1.15 -11.78 8.90
C ILE A 60 -1.38 -11.58 7.41
N CYS A 61 -0.32 -11.48 6.61
CA CYS A 61 -0.39 -11.21 5.18
C CYS A 61 -0.99 -12.38 4.39
N ASN A 62 -0.62 -13.63 4.74
CA ASN A 62 -0.81 -14.78 3.86
C ASN A 62 -1.78 -15.83 4.40
N PHE A 63 -1.92 -15.93 5.72
CA PHE A 63 -2.63 -17.05 6.37
C PHE A 63 -3.77 -16.58 7.29
N ASN A 64 -4.16 -15.31 7.20
CA ASN A 64 -5.23 -14.72 7.99
C ASN A 64 -6.06 -13.76 7.13
N ARG A 65 -7.39 -13.82 7.30
CA ARG A 65 -8.35 -12.95 6.60
C ARG A 65 -9.40 -12.30 7.52
N HIS A 66 -9.27 -12.52 8.82
CA HIS A 66 -10.30 -12.09 9.78
C HIS A 66 -9.73 -11.28 10.94
N TYR A 67 -8.47 -11.51 11.29
CA TYR A 67 -7.82 -10.85 12.41
C TYR A 67 -6.83 -9.80 11.93
N ALA A 68 -6.31 -9.02 12.88
CA ALA A 68 -5.28 -8.03 12.65
C ALA A 68 -4.05 -8.38 13.52
N GLU A 69 -2.94 -7.68 13.31
CA GLU A 69 -1.91 -7.51 14.32
C GLU A 69 -2.51 -6.90 15.60
N SER A 70 -1.81 -6.99 16.74
CA SER A 70 -2.34 -6.45 17.99
C SER A 70 -2.56 -4.94 17.91
N SER A 71 -3.66 -4.46 18.50
CA SER A 71 -3.96 -3.02 18.52
C SER A 71 -2.81 -2.23 19.16
N GLY A 72 -2.30 -1.26 18.42
CA GLY A 72 -1.18 -0.42 18.83
C GLY A 72 0.21 -1.01 18.59
N TYR A 73 0.33 -2.20 17.98
CA TYR A 73 1.61 -2.83 17.61
C TYR A 73 2.56 -1.87 16.91
N TRP A 74 2.04 -1.12 15.93
CA TRP A 74 2.80 -0.13 15.17
C TRP A 74 3.57 0.89 16.02
N ARG A 75 3.12 1.17 17.27
CA ARG A 75 3.79 2.09 18.20
C ARG A 75 4.97 1.46 18.95
N SER A 76 5.07 0.13 18.97
CA SER A 76 6.24 -0.57 19.50
C SER A 76 7.33 -0.81 18.44
N THR A 77 7.05 -0.47 17.19
CA THR A 77 8.01 -0.53 16.08
C THR A 77 8.78 0.78 15.96
N ARG A 78 9.72 0.85 15.01
CA ARG A 78 10.46 2.09 14.73
C ARG A 78 9.75 3.09 13.85
N PHE A 79 8.52 2.79 13.41
CA PHE A 79 7.77 3.65 12.49
C PHE A 79 7.67 5.09 13.00
N LEU A 80 7.21 5.30 14.23
CA LEU A 80 7.06 6.66 14.78
C LEU A 80 8.38 7.36 15.15
N SER A 81 9.50 6.61 15.21
CA SER A 81 10.82 7.20 15.46
C SER A 81 11.59 7.51 14.17
N GLU A 82 11.22 6.88 13.07
CA GLU A 82 11.83 7.07 11.75
C GLU A 82 10.99 7.97 10.86
N GLU A 83 9.69 8.07 11.12
CA GLU A 83 8.75 8.83 10.30
C GLU A 83 8.06 9.97 11.05
N PRO A 84 7.77 11.08 10.35
CA PRO A 84 8.07 11.28 8.93
C PRO A 84 9.53 11.71 8.74
N ASP A 85 10.13 11.27 7.64
CA ASP A 85 11.46 11.76 7.22
C ASP A 85 11.50 13.30 7.22
N GLU A 86 12.41 13.88 8.01
CA GLU A 86 12.57 15.33 8.12
C GLU A 86 12.98 16.00 6.80
N THR A 87 13.49 15.23 5.85
CA THR A 87 13.85 15.68 4.51
C THR A 87 12.68 15.66 3.51
N SER A 88 11.56 15.03 3.85
CA SER A 88 10.34 15.01 3.04
C SER A 88 9.65 16.37 3.09
N GLU A 89 9.62 17.08 1.96
CA GLU A 89 9.01 18.42 1.85
C GLU A 89 7.55 18.47 2.35
N ASN A 90 6.81 17.38 2.13
CA ASN A 90 5.41 17.25 2.53
C ASN A 90 5.20 16.36 3.76
N ARG A 91 6.29 15.79 4.32
CA ARG A 91 6.25 14.82 5.42
C ARG A 91 5.35 13.60 5.11
N GLU A 92 5.23 13.27 3.84
CA GLU A 92 4.54 12.08 3.34
C GLU A 92 5.44 10.86 3.50
N VAL A 93 4.82 9.72 3.79
CA VAL A 93 5.45 8.41 3.96
C VAL A 93 4.84 7.46 2.94
N ASP A 94 5.70 6.80 2.18
CA ASP A 94 5.31 5.72 1.27
C ASP A 94 5.32 4.38 2.00
N PHE A 95 4.25 3.61 1.85
CA PHE A 95 4.04 2.32 2.48
C PHE A 95 3.92 1.23 1.41
N PHE A 96 4.80 0.24 1.47
CA PHE A 96 4.95 -0.79 0.45
C PHE A 96 4.44 -2.14 0.94
N ASP A 97 3.82 -2.91 0.06
CA ASP A 97 3.37 -4.28 0.32
C ASP A 97 4.52 -5.12 0.89
N SER A 98 4.33 -5.70 2.07
CA SER A 98 5.37 -6.53 2.70
C SER A 98 5.71 -7.78 1.89
N ASN A 99 4.83 -8.27 1.02
CA ASN A 99 5.10 -9.42 0.16
C ASN A 99 5.82 -9.03 -1.14
N THR A 100 5.39 -7.93 -1.76
CA THR A 100 5.76 -7.61 -3.15
C THR A 100 6.55 -6.32 -3.32
N GLY A 101 6.64 -5.47 -2.29
CA GLY A 101 7.30 -4.17 -2.41
C GLY A 101 6.55 -3.14 -3.26
N LYS A 102 5.33 -3.43 -3.71
CA LYS A 102 4.52 -2.46 -4.47
C LYS A 102 4.03 -1.35 -3.56
N LEU A 103 4.02 -0.11 -4.07
CA LEU A 103 3.52 1.05 -3.32
C LEU A 103 2.00 0.95 -3.12
N LEU A 104 1.55 0.74 -1.87
CA LEU A 104 0.14 0.56 -1.54
C LEU A 104 -0.51 1.84 -1.02
N PHE A 105 0.22 2.63 -0.23
CA PHE A 105 -0.29 3.87 0.37
C PHE A 105 0.78 4.95 0.40
N THR A 106 0.35 6.20 0.34
CA THR A 106 1.18 7.38 0.63
C THR A 106 0.40 8.28 1.57
N ALA A 107 0.87 8.47 2.79
CA ALA A 107 0.18 9.23 3.83
C ALA A 107 1.13 10.08 4.67
N PRO A 108 0.68 11.21 5.22
CA PRO A 108 -0.67 11.77 5.09
C PRO A 108 -0.91 12.49 3.75
N LYS A 109 -2.16 12.59 3.29
CA LYS A 109 -2.56 13.51 2.21
C LYS A 109 -3.76 14.34 2.62
N GLY A 110 -3.70 15.66 2.41
CA GLY A 110 -4.77 16.58 2.81
C GLY A 110 -4.92 16.78 4.32
N ARG A 111 -3.96 16.29 5.12
CA ARG A 111 -3.89 16.45 6.58
C ARG A 111 -2.44 16.44 7.06
N SER A 112 -2.21 16.78 8.33
CA SER A 112 -0.87 16.71 8.92
C SER A 112 -0.49 15.28 9.33
N PHE A 113 0.81 15.01 9.48
CA PHE A 113 1.29 13.72 10.00
C PHE A 113 0.80 13.49 11.44
N GLU A 114 0.71 14.57 12.24
CA GLU A 114 0.14 14.50 13.59
C GLU A 114 -1.33 14.04 13.57
N ASP A 115 -2.14 14.56 12.63
CA ASP A 115 -3.53 14.14 12.49
C ASP A 115 -3.64 12.67 12.04
N PHE A 116 -2.76 12.22 11.14
CA PHE A 116 -2.65 10.80 10.76
C PHE A 116 -2.33 9.92 11.98
N VAL A 117 -1.32 10.28 12.77
CA VAL A 117 -0.91 9.53 13.98
C VAL A 117 -2.02 9.55 15.03
N LYS A 118 -2.68 10.69 15.24
CA LYS A 118 -3.77 10.85 16.21
C LYS A 118 -4.97 9.99 15.84
N GLU A 119 -5.37 9.99 14.56
CA GLU A 119 -6.44 9.12 14.09
C GLU A 119 -6.07 7.65 14.22
N SER A 120 -4.86 7.29 13.78
CA SER A 120 -4.35 5.91 13.88
C SER A 120 -4.28 5.43 15.32
N THR A 121 -3.89 6.29 16.25
CA THR A 121 -3.84 5.97 17.69
C THR A 121 -5.22 5.75 18.27
N LYS A 122 -6.20 6.59 17.89
CA LYS A 122 -7.58 6.46 18.33
C LYS A 122 -8.20 5.11 17.92
N HIS A 123 -7.85 4.62 16.73
CA HIS A 123 -8.40 3.39 16.18
C HIS A 123 -7.53 2.15 16.40
N GLY A 124 -6.27 2.32 16.79
CA GLY A 124 -5.34 1.25 17.14
C GLY A 124 -4.39 0.84 16.03
N TRP A 125 -4.63 1.22 14.78
CA TRP A 125 -3.80 0.88 13.62
C TRP A 125 -3.67 2.09 12.69
N PRO A 126 -2.59 2.14 11.88
CA PRO A 126 -2.50 3.06 10.74
C PRO A 126 -3.83 3.16 9.99
N SER A 127 -4.38 4.37 9.93
CA SER A 127 -5.72 4.64 9.40
C SER A 127 -5.63 5.57 8.20
N PHE A 128 -5.92 5.05 7.01
CA PHE A 128 -5.78 5.75 5.74
C PHE A 128 -7.11 6.26 5.19
N ARG A 129 -7.07 7.34 4.40
CA ARG A 129 -8.20 7.93 3.66
C ARG A 129 -8.08 7.68 2.16
N ASP A 130 -9.14 7.92 1.40
CA ASP A 130 -9.24 7.55 -0.03
C ASP A 130 -8.10 8.14 -0.88
N GLU A 131 -7.64 9.34 -0.55
CA GLU A 131 -6.56 10.06 -1.24
C GLU A 131 -5.17 9.44 -0.98
N GLU A 132 -5.04 8.67 0.11
CA GLU A 132 -3.80 8.06 0.57
C GLU A 132 -3.61 6.63 0.02
N VAL A 133 -4.60 6.08 -0.69
CA VAL A 133 -4.58 4.72 -1.24
C VAL A 133 -4.11 4.70 -2.69
N ASN A 134 -3.17 3.83 -3.00
CA ASN A 134 -2.82 3.50 -4.39
C ASN A 134 -3.80 2.46 -4.96
N TRP A 135 -4.84 2.97 -5.61
CA TRP A 135 -5.89 2.14 -6.23
C TRP A 135 -5.44 1.33 -7.44
N ASP A 136 -4.20 1.47 -7.91
CA ASP A 136 -3.66 0.53 -8.90
C ASP A 136 -3.34 -0.83 -8.26
N PHE A 137 -2.99 -0.85 -6.96
CA PHE A 137 -2.55 -2.06 -6.25
C PHE A 137 -3.40 -2.45 -5.04
N VAL A 138 -4.37 -1.64 -4.62
CA VAL A 138 -5.25 -1.94 -3.47
C VAL A 138 -6.69 -2.15 -3.91
N ARG A 139 -7.38 -3.11 -3.28
CA ARG A 139 -8.83 -3.33 -3.43
C ARG A 139 -9.48 -3.50 -2.06
N CYS A 140 -10.78 -3.21 -1.98
CA CYS A 140 -11.62 -3.67 -0.89
C CYS A 140 -12.54 -4.78 -1.39
N LEU A 141 -12.77 -5.79 -0.56
CA LEU A 141 -13.70 -6.86 -0.86
C LEU A 141 -15.10 -6.49 -0.35
N PRO A 142 -16.18 -7.14 -0.84
CA PRO A 142 -17.55 -6.82 -0.42
C PRO A 142 -17.80 -6.89 1.09
N ASN A 143 -17.01 -7.67 1.83
CA ASN A 143 -17.07 -7.77 3.29
C ASN A 143 -16.30 -6.66 4.03
N GLY A 144 -15.67 -5.73 3.31
CA GLY A 144 -14.87 -4.64 3.85
C GLY A 144 -13.39 -4.97 4.07
N GLU A 145 -12.94 -6.19 3.76
CA GLU A 145 -11.52 -6.55 3.82
C GLU A 145 -10.72 -5.76 2.78
N THR A 146 -9.61 -5.15 3.20
CA THR A 146 -8.70 -4.41 2.32
C THR A 146 -7.51 -5.31 1.99
N VAL A 147 -7.19 -5.43 0.71
CA VAL A 147 -6.20 -6.39 0.19
C VAL A 147 -5.33 -5.75 -0.89
N SER A 148 -4.12 -6.26 -1.08
CA SER A 148 -3.36 -5.97 -2.31
C SER A 148 -3.90 -6.81 -3.47
N VAL A 149 -3.71 -6.33 -4.70
CA VAL A 149 -4.12 -7.07 -5.92
C VAL A 149 -3.38 -8.42 -6.06
N ASP A 150 -2.26 -8.59 -5.37
CA ASP A 150 -1.45 -9.82 -5.38
C ASP A 150 -1.90 -10.84 -4.30
N GLY A 151 -2.79 -10.44 -3.40
CA GLY A 151 -3.40 -11.30 -2.39
C GLY A 151 -2.87 -11.13 -0.98
N THR A 152 -2.16 -10.03 -0.68
CA THR A 152 -1.77 -9.68 0.69
C THR A 152 -2.99 -9.18 1.46
N HIS A 153 -3.27 -9.78 2.61
CA HIS A 153 -4.24 -9.23 3.57
C HIS A 153 -3.67 -7.96 4.22
N LEU A 154 -4.31 -6.81 4.02
CA LEU A 154 -3.83 -5.52 4.52
C LEU A 154 -4.57 -5.10 5.80
N GLY A 155 -5.89 -5.31 5.84
CA GLY A 155 -6.72 -4.88 6.96
C GLY A 155 -8.18 -4.76 6.52
N HIS A 156 -8.87 -3.71 6.98
CA HIS A 156 -10.29 -3.51 6.65
C HIS A 156 -10.66 -2.04 6.45
N ASN A 157 -11.54 -1.77 5.51
CA ASN A 157 -12.28 -0.51 5.42
C ASN A 157 -13.37 -0.50 6.50
N LEU A 158 -13.29 0.46 7.41
CA LEU A 158 -14.21 0.66 8.52
C LEU A 158 -14.72 2.10 8.51
N PRO A 159 -15.64 2.45 7.59
CA PRO A 159 -16.09 3.82 7.39
C PRO A 159 -16.61 4.47 8.67
N ASP A 160 -16.40 5.78 8.78
CA ASP A 160 -16.90 6.61 9.85
C ASP A 160 -17.71 7.80 9.30
N LYS A 161 -18.04 8.77 10.16
CA LYS A 161 -18.84 9.95 9.77
C LYS A 161 -18.17 10.84 8.72
N THR A 162 -16.89 10.63 8.44
CA THR A 162 -16.08 11.44 7.51
C THR A 162 -15.74 10.71 6.22
N GLY A 163 -16.15 9.45 6.08
CA GLY A 163 -15.95 8.66 4.86
C GLY A 163 -15.29 7.31 5.14
N ASN A 164 -14.66 6.74 4.10
CA ASN A 164 -13.88 5.52 4.23
C ASN A 164 -12.71 5.71 5.19
N ARG A 165 -12.36 4.64 5.90
CA ARG A 165 -11.21 4.62 6.82
C ARG A 165 -10.59 3.24 6.78
N TYR A 166 -9.47 3.12 6.09
CA TYR A 166 -8.76 1.86 5.92
C TYR A 166 -7.86 1.64 7.13
N CYS A 167 -8.26 0.72 7.99
CA CYS A 167 -7.56 0.33 9.20
C CYS A 167 -6.60 -0.81 8.83
N ILE A 168 -5.31 -0.50 8.70
CA ILE A 168 -4.33 -1.37 8.04
C ILE A 168 -3.28 -1.85 9.03
N ASN A 169 -2.92 -3.13 8.95
CA ASN A 169 -1.82 -3.73 9.70
C ASN A 169 -0.50 -3.11 9.25
N LEU A 170 0.31 -2.59 10.17
CA LEU A 170 1.63 -2.06 9.82
C LEU A 170 2.50 -3.16 9.21
N VAL A 171 2.44 -4.39 9.75
CA VAL A 171 3.23 -5.51 9.22
C VAL A 171 2.93 -5.86 7.76
N SER A 172 1.77 -5.48 7.21
CA SER A 172 1.40 -5.75 5.82
C SER A 172 1.89 -4.67 4.84
N ILE A 173 2.35 -3.53 5.36
CA ILE A 173 2.74 -2.36 4.59
C ILE A 173 4.15 -1.84 4.96
N ALA A 174 4.97 -2.74 5.51
CA ALA A 174 6.33 -2.49 5.95
C ALA A 174 7.36 -3.01 4.94
N GLY A 175 6.95 -3.28 3.71
CA GLY A 175 7.87 -3.68 2.65
C GLY A 175 8.85 -2.57 2.29
N ARG A 176 9.85 -2.95 1.50
CA ARG A 176 10.74 -2.07 0.75
C ARG A 176 10.33 -2.07 -0.72
N PRO A 177 10.52 -0.96 -1.44
CA PRO A 177 10.25 -0.93 -2.88
C PRO A 177 11.02 -2.05 -3.58
N GLU A 178 10.44 -2.66 -4.61
CA GLU A 178 11.23 -3.49 -5.52
C GLU A 178 12.32 -2.61 -6.15
N ASP A 179 13.54 -3.12 -6.23
CA ASP A 179 14.52 -2.55 -7.13
C ASP A 179 13.93 -2.67 -8.54
N GLU A 180 13.67 -1.56 -9.22
CA GLU A 180 13.21 -1.58 -10.61
C GLU A 180 14.22 -2.43 -11.40
N VAL A 181 13.80 -3.62 -11.82
CA VAL A 181 14.59 -4.42 -12.77
C VAL A 181 14.56 -3.63 -14.07
N GLU A 182 15.60 -2.82 -14.30
CA GLU A 182 15.84 -2.21 -15.61
C GLU A 182 15.81 -3.33 -16.64
N THR A 183 14.75 -3.38 -17.43
CA THR A 183 14.67 -4.29 -18.57
C THR A 183 15.66 -3.76 -19.60
N GLU A 184 16.90 -4.25 -19.55
CA GLU A 184 17.88 -4.06 -20.62
C GLU A 184 17.26 -4.58 -21.92
N SER A 185 16.77 -3.65 -22.74
CA SER A 185 16.42 -3.92 -24.13
C SER A 185 17.71 -4.23 -24.88
N ASN A 186 18.04 -5.52 -24.98
CA ASN A 186 19.12 -5.98 -25.84
C ASN A 186 18.96 -5.40 -27.25
N SER A 187 19.93 -4.55 -27.61
CA SER A 187 20.10 -3.94 -28.93
C SER A 187 20.57 -4.94 -29.97
#